data_AF-A0A6G5R3S7-F1
#
_entry.id   AF-A0A6G5R3S7-F1
#
_cell.length_a   1.000
_cell.length_b   1.000
_cell.length_c   1.000
_cell.angle_alpha   90.00
_cell.angle_beta   90.00
_cell.angle_gamma   90.00
#
_symmetry.space_group_name_H-M   'P 1'
#
loop_
_entity.id
_entity.type
_entity.pdbx_description
1 polymer ?
#
loop_
_entity_poly.entity_id
_entity_poly.type
_entity_poly.pdbx_seq_one_letter_code
_entity_poly.pdbx_strand_id
1 'polypeptide(L)'
;MTKDELTGIDGLLRQLKSRFYERVLEAEMDEHLGYRKHDNAVDNTGNSRNGYTDKSVLDDNSTTDIHAPRDRNSTFEPIIIPKHEKRSPLFNDQIISMYSYSMSCCYIKSIYIIVCGVIFVLELILCQTKLAF
;
A
#
# COMPACT_ATOMS: atom_id res chain seq x y z
N MET A 1 -28.29 -5.62 -6.34
CA MET A 1 -26.94 -5.11 -6.07
C MET A 1 -26.54 -4.26 -7.26
N THR A 2 -26.46 -2.95 -7.09
CA THR A 2 -26.11 -2.02 -8.17
C THR A 2 -24.59 -2.02 -8.37
N LYS A 3 -24.09 -1.67 -9.57
CA LYS A 3 -22.64 -1.65 -9.85
C LYS A 3 -21.88 -0.76 -8.85
N ASP A 4 -22.51 0.32 -8.42
CA ASP A 4 -21.94 1.28 -7.48
C ASP A 4 -21.75 0.70 -6.07
N GLU A 5 -22.57 -0.25 -5.63
CA GLU A 5 -22.37 -0.97 -4.36
C GLU A 5 -21.19 -1.94 -4.41
N LEU A 6 -20.86 -2.43 -5.60
CA LEU A 6 -19.75 -3.36 -5.81
C LEU A 6 -18.40 -2.64 -5.97
N THR A 7 -18.38 -1.59 -6.81
CA THR A 7 -17.14 -0.90 -7.24
C THR A 7 -17.07 0.57 -6.81
N GLY A 8 -18.07 1.09 -6.11
CA GLY A 8 -18.07 2.48 -5.63
C GLY A 8 -16.95 2.75 -4.62
N ILE A 9 -16.86 4.01 -4.19
CA ILE A 9 -15.78 4.53 -3.33
C ILE A 9 -15.70 3.77 -2.00
N ASP A 10 -16.84 3.31 -1.46
CA ASP A 10 -16.94 2.41 -0.30
C ASP A 10 -17.52 1.03 -0.67
N GLY A 11 -17.27 0.59 -1.91
CA GLY A 11 -17.79 -0.66 -2.44
C GLY A 11 -17.25 -1.89 -1.71
N LEU A 12 -18.03 -2.98 -1.78
CA LEU A 12 -17.70 -4.28 -1.18
C LEU A 12 -16.29 -4.77 -1.54
N LEU A 13 -15.85 -4.54 -2.79
CA LEU A 13 -14.53 -4.96 -3.26
C LEU A 13 -13.38 -4.29 -2.49
N ARG A 14 -13.54 -3.02 -2.11
CA ARG A 14 -12.52 -2.29 -1.33
C ARG A 14 -12.37 -2.92 0.06
N GLN A 15 -13.48 -3.24 0.71
CA GLN A 15 -13.49 -3.88 2.02
C GLN A 15 -12.88 -5.29 1.96
N LEU A 16 -13.24 -6.08 0.94
CA LEU A 16 -12.66 -7.39 0.70
C LEU A 16 -11.15 -7.34 0.50
N LYS A 17 -10.67 -6.42 -0.34
CA LYS A 17 -9.23 -6.23 -0.56
C LYS A 17 -8.50 -5.81 0.72
N SER A 18 -9.07 -4.86 1.47
CA SER A 18 -8.51 -4.44 2.77
C SER A 18 -8.36 -5.63 3.72
N ARG A 19 -9.43 -6.40 3.92
CA ARG A 19 -9.43 -7.60 4.77
C ARG A 19 -8.46 -8.67 4.26
N PHE A 20 -8.35 -8.83 2.95
CA PHE A 20 -7.40 -9.76 2.35
C PHE A 20 -5.97 -9.35 2.71
N TYR A 21 -5.58 -8.10 2.47
CA TYR A 21 -4.24 -7.60 2.80
C TYR A 21 -3.93 -7.71 4.29
N GLU A 22 -4.86 -7.32 5.17
CA GLU A 22 -4.70 -7.48 6.62
C GLU A 22 -4.43 -8.94 7.00
N ARG A 23 -5.20 -9.86 6.42
CA ARG A 23 -5.08 -11.29 6.75
C ARG A 23 -3.77 -11.89 6.29
N VAL A 24 -3.28 -11.50 5.11
CA VAL A 24 -2.01 -12.02 4.61
C VAL A 24 -0.83 -11.40 5.37
N LEU A 25 -0.88 -10.10 5.71
CA LEU A 25 0.14 -9.48 6.56
C LEU A 25 0.19 -10.10 7.96
N GLU A 26 -0.94 -10.49 8.53
CA GLU A 26 -0.96 -11.25 9.78
C GLU A 26 -0.31 -12.63 9.63
N ALA A 27 -0.49 -13.31 8.49
CA ALA A 27 0.15 -14.59 8.23
C ALA A 27 1.68 -14.45 8.09
N GLU A 28 2.16 -13.43 7.38
CA GLU A 28 3.59 -13.11 7.30
C GLU A 28 4.17 -12.79 8.69
N MET A 29 3.42 -12.07 9.54
CA MET A 29 3.85 -11.76 10.91
C MET A 29 3.91 -13.02 11.80
N ASP A 30 2.96 -13.95 11.65
CA ASP A 30 2.97 -15.23 12.34
C ASP A 30 4.22 -16.05 11.96
N GLU A 31 4.62 -16.02 10.69
CA GLU A 31 5.84 -16.69 10.20
C GLU A 31 7.11 -16.01 10.70
N HIS A 32 7.17 -14.67 10.67
CA HIS A 32 8.34 -13.90 11.15
C HIS A 32 8.60 -14.10 12.65
N LEU A 33 7.54 -14.13 13.46
CA LEU A 33 7.65 -14.32 14.91
C LEU A 33 7.72 -15.79 15.31
N GLY A 34 7.26 -16.70 14.46
CA GLY A 34 7.20 -18.14 14.72
C GLY A 34 6.07 -18.58 15.66
N TYR A 35 5.13 -17.70 16.00
CA TYR A 35 4.00 -18.00 16.87
C TYR A 35 2.77 -17.16 16.49
N ARG A 36 1.56 -17.66 16.79
CA ARG A 36 0.29 -16.99 16.47
C ARG A 36 -0.09 -15.92 17.51
N LYS A 37 -1.04 -15.06 17.16
CA LYS A 37 -1.60 -14.08 18.10
C LYS A 37 -2.23 -14.79 19.30
N HIS A 38 -1.87 -14.36 20.52
CA HIS A 38 -2.31 -14.94 21.80
C HIS A 38 -1.83 -16.36 22.11
N ASP A 39 -0.77 -16.83 21.45
CA ASP A 39 -0.13 -18.08 21.83
C ASP A 39 0.71 -17.90 23.11
N ASN A 40 0.78 -18.94 23.94
CA ASN A 40 1.55 -18.93 25.20
C ASN A 40 3.05 -19.21 24.97
N ALA A 41 3.45 -19.54 23.73
CA ALA A 41 4.84 -19.75 23.33
C ALA A 41 5.71 -18.46 23.35
N VAL A 42 5.16 -17.34 23.84
CA VAL A 42 5.77 -15.99 23.82
C VAL A 42 6.92 -15.84 24.82
N ASP A 43 6.96 -16.68 25.86
CA ASP A 43 7.94 -16.55 26.93
C ASP A 43 9.36 -16.81 26.39
N ASN A 44 10.15 -15.73 26.28
CA ASN A 44 11.59 -15.67 25.93
C ASN A 44 12.00 -15.47 24.46
N THR A 45 11.11 -15.03 23.55
CA THR A 45 11.51 -14.77 22.14
C THR A 45 12.18 -13.41 21.90
N GLY A 46 12.23 -12.53 22.90
CA GLY A 46 12.87 -11.20 22.80
C GLY A 46 12.19 -10.20 21.86
N ASN A 47 11.20 -10.64 21.07
CA ASN A 47 10.39 -9.81 20.18
C ASN A 47 8.90 -10.13 20.31
N SER A 48 8.08 -9.09 20.31
CA SER A 48 6.63 -9.20 20.49
C SER A 48 5.85 -8.33 19.52
N ARG A 49 4.60 -8.69 19.26
CA ARG A 49 3.70 -7.84 18.47
C ARG A 49 3.46 -6.51 19.20
N ASN A 50 3.52 -5.41 18.47
CA ASN A 50 3.36 -4.04 18.99
C ASN A 50 2.24 -3.29 18.24
N GLY A 51 1.03 -3.86 18.29
CA GLY A 51 -0.15 -3.27 17.68
C GLY A 51 -0.10 -3.23 16.15
N TYR A 52 -0.83 -2.25 15.60
CA TYR A 52 -1.03 -2.06 14.17
C TYR A 52 -0.70 -0.62 13.77
N THR A 53 -0.30 -0.43 12.52
CA THR A 53 -0.05 0.88 11.90
C THR A 53 -0.98 1.07 10.71
N ASP A 54 -1.61 2.22 10.64
CA ASP A 54 -2.49 2.58 9.53
C ASP A 54 -1.66 2.88 8.27
N LYS A 55 -2.00 2.20 7.18
CA LYS A 55 -1.36 2.38 5.89
C LYS A 55 -2.42 2.47 4.80
N SER A 56 -2.39 3.55 4.03
CA SER A 56 -3.19 3.69 2.81
C SER A 56 -2.35 3.25 1.62
N VAL A 57 -2.79 2.20 0.94
CA VAL A 57 -2.17 1.65 -0.28
C VAL A 57 -2.96 2.13 -1.49
N LEU A 58 -2.24 2.68 -2.45
CA LEU A 58 -2.76 3.14 -3.73
C LEU A 58 -2.61 2.02 -4.75
N ASP A 59 -3.74 1.40 -5.09
CA ASP A 59 -3.86 0.51 -6.25
C ASP A 59 -4.39 1.29 -7.45
N ASP A 60 -4.21 0.75 -8.64
CA ASP A 60 -4.51 1.37 -9.94
C ASP A 60 -5.92 1.99 -10.03
N ASN A 61 -6.91 1.42 -9.34
CA ASN A 61 -8.31 1.87 -9.38
C ASN A 61 -8.87 2.32 -8.01
N SER A 62 -8.10 2.26 -6.91
CA SER A 62 -8.64 2.58 -5.58
C SER A 62 -7.58 2.76 -4.49
N THR A 63 -7.82 3.70 -3.58
CA THR A 63 -7.11 3.79 -2.30
C THR A 63 -7.71 2.80 -1.30
N THR A 64 -6.90 1.88 -0.78
CA THR A 64 -7.32 0.90 0.24
C THR A 64 -6.61 1.22 1.56
N ASP A 65 -7.39 1.43 2.61
CA ASP A 65 -6.84 1.60 3.96
C ASP A 65 -6.70 0.22 4.61
N ILE A 66 -5.53 -0.03 5.20
CA ILE A 66 -5.21 -1.31 5.85
C ILE A 66 -4.51 -1.07 7.19
N HIS A 67 -4.73 -1.98 8.13
CA HIS A 67 -4.01 -2.02 9.40
C HIS A 67 -2.86 -3.02 9.34
N ALA A 68 -1.64 -2.53 9.15
CA ALA A 68 -0.45 -3.38 9.05
C ALA A 68 0.08 -3.76 10.44
N PRO A 69 0.31 -5.05 10.75
CA PRO A 69 0.85 -5.48 12.03
C PRO A 69 2.32 -5.04 12.17
N ARG A 70 2.76 -4.78 13.40
CA ARG A 70 4.13 -4.36 13.71
C ARG A 70 4.74 -5.21 14.83
N ASP A 71 6.05 -5.42 14.78
CA ASP A 71 6.84 -6.01 15.85
C ASP A 71 7.54 -4.94 16.73
N ARG A 72 7.86 -5.28 17.97
CA ARG A 72 8.44 -4.36 18.96
C ARG A 72 9.85 -3.94 18.57
N ASN A 73 10.63 -4.85 18.01
CA ASN A 73 12.00 -4.58 17.57
C ASN A 73 12.07 -3.95 16.16
N SER A 74 10.93 -3.76 15.48
CA SER A 74 10.84 -3.18 14.13
C SER A 74 11.63 -3.94 13.04
N THR A 75 11.88 -5.23 13.28
CA THR A 75 12.63 -6.15 12.40
C THR A 75 11.78 -6.81 11.33
N PHE A 76 10.45 -6.75 11.43
CA PHE A 76 9.54 -7.39 10.47
C PHE A 76 9.60 -6.72 9.11
N GLU A 77 9.95 -7.43 8.03
CA GLU A 77 9.97 -6.90 6.65
C GLU A 77 8.94 -7.65 5.79
N PRO A 78 7.72 -7.09 5.61
CA PRO A 78 6.67 -7.72 4.81
C PRO A 78 7.02 -7.75 3.33
N ILE A 79 6.62 -8.83 2.65
CA ILE A 79 6.93 -9.05 1.22
C ILE A 79 5.83 -8.49 0.34
N ILE A 80 4.57 -8.78 0.68
CA ILE A 80 3.43 -8.39 -0.17
C ILE A 80 3.26 -6.87 -0.25
N ILE A 81 3.42 -6.19 0.89
CA ILE A 81 3.34 -4.74 0.97
C ILE A 81 4.59 -4.25 1.71
N PRO A 82 5.67 -3.92 0.98
CA PRO A 82 6.94 -3.57 1.61
C PRO A 82 6.85 -2.29 2.45
N LYS A 83 7.80 -2.13 3.37
CA LYS A 83 7.88 -0.95 4.25
C LYS A 83 7.95 0.32 3.44
N HIS A 84 7.23 1.35 3.90
CA HIS A 84 7.17 2.69 3.31
C HIS A 84 6.61 2.82 1.89
N GLU A 85 6.43 1.72 1.15
CA GLU A 85 5.87 1.73 -0.19
C GLU A 85 4.34 1.77 -0.12
N LYS A 86 3.73 2.82 -0.67
CA LYS A 86 2.28 3.03 -0.67
C LYS A 86 1.66 2.93 -2.06
N ARG A 87 2.44 2.65 -3.10
CA ARG A 87 2.02 2.72 -4.50
C ARG A 87 2.45 1.46 -5.23
N SER A 88 1.71 1.07 -6.26
CA SER A 88 2.11 0.00 -7.16
C SER A 88 3.32 0.42 -8.02
N PRO A 89 4.23 -0.49 -8.39
CA PRO A 89 5.33 -0.19 -9.31
C PRO A 89 4.84 0.15 -10.72
N LEU A 90 3.73 -0.45 -11.16
CA LEU A 90 3.05 -0.15 -12.43
C LEU A 90 2.73 1.34 -12.60
N PHE A 91 2.35 2.01 -11.51
CA PHE A 91 2.09 3.44 -11.52
C PHE A 91 3.34 4.27 -11.85
N ASN A 92 4.51 3.87 -11.36
CA ASN A 92 5.76 4.56 -11.64
C ASN A 92 6.15 4.42 -13.12
N ASP A 93 5.96 3.24 -13.70
CA ASP A 93 6.25 2.99 -15.12
C ASP A 93 5.37 3.85 -16.04
N GLN A 94 4.09 4.02 -15.68
CA GLN A 94 3.19 4.91 -16.41
C GLN A 94 3.69 6.36 -16.37
N ILE A 95 4.10 6.87 -15.20
CA ILE A 95 4.67 8.21 -15.09
C ILE A 95 5.94 8.36 -15.95
N ILE A 96 6.84 7.38 -15.89
CA ILE A 96 8.09 7.39 -16.65
C ILE A 96 7.79 7.41 -18.16
N SER A 97 6.83 6.61 -18.63
CA SER A 97 6.41 6.62 -20.03
C SER A 97 5.86 7.99 -20.46
N MET A 98 4.98 8.61 -19.67
CA MET A 98 4.42 9.93 -19.97
C MET A 98 5.51 11.01 -20.00
N TYR A 99 6.50 10.92 -19.12
CA TYR A 99 7.66 11.81 -19.12
C TYR A 99 8.53 11.60 -20.36
N SER A 100 8.71 10.33 -20.78
CA SER A 100 9.43 9.98 -22.01
C SER A 100 8.73 10.55 -23.26
N TYR A 101 7.40 10.59 -23.24
CA TYR A 101 6.59 11.27 -24.26
C TYR A 101 6.60 12.80 -24.15
N SER A 102 7.46 13.40 -23.32
CA SER A 102 7.59 14.85 -23.12
C SER A 102 6.31 15.53 -22.62
N MET A 103 5.47 14.81 -21.87
CA MET A 103 4.30 15.42 -21.21
C MET A 103 4.75 16.26 -20.02
N SER A 104 4.24 17.49 -19.91
CA SER A 104 4.54 18.37 -18.77
C SER A 104 4.01 17.81 -17.45
N CYS A 105 4.74 17.99 -16.35
CA CYS A 105 4.34 17.50 -15.01
C CYS A 105 2.94 17.98 -14.58
N CYS A 106 2.56 19.21 -14.96
CA CYS A 106 1.24 19.77 -14.66
C CYS A 106 0.12 19.03 -15.41
N TYR A 107 0.40 18.59 -16.64
CA TYR A 107 -0.53 17.82 -17.45
C TYR A 107 -0.68 16.39 -16.93
N ILE A 108 0.45 15.74 -16.62
CA ILE A 108 0.47 14.41 -15.96
C ILE A 108 -0.34 14.46 -14.66
N LYS A 109 -0.08 15.45 -13.81
CA LYS A 109 -0.84 15.68 -12.57
C LYS A 109 -2.35 15.82 -12.83
N SER A 110 -2.73 16.56 -13.86
CA SER A 110 -4.14 16.79 -14.20
C SER A 110 -4.83 15.49 -14.60
N ILE A 111 -4.19 14.67 -15.44
CA ILE A 111 -4.70 13.35 -15.84
C ILE A 111 -4.95 12.47 -14.61
N TYR A 112 -3.98 12.38 -13.71
CA TYR A 112 -4.13 11.52 -12.52
C TYR A 112 -5.16 12.02 -11.51
N ILE A 113 -5.34 13.34 -11.38
CA ILE A 113 -6.42 13.89 -10.56
C ILE A 113 -7.78 13.51 -11.17
N ILE A 114 -7.92 13.57 -12.49
CA ILE A 114 -9.17 13.28 -13.19
C ILE A 114 -9.47 11.77 -13.17
N VAL A 115 -8.48 10.92 -13.42
CA VAL A 115 -8.66 9.47 -13.60
C VAL A 115 -8.65 8.74 -12.26
N CYS A 116 -7.70 9.05 -11.38
CA CYS A 116 -7.51 8.31 -10.12
C CYS A 116 -8.11 9.04 -8.91
N GLY A 117 -8.47 10.32 -9.02
CA GLY A 117 -9.00 11.10 -7.89
C GLY A 117 -7.96 11.43 -6.81
N VAL A 118 -6.66 11.27 -7.09
CA VAL A 118 -5.57 11.41 -6.12
C VAL A 118 -4.80 12.71 -6.38
N ILE A 119 -4.58 13.49 -5.33
CA ILE A 119 -3.78 14.73 -5.41
C ILE A 119 -2.30 14.39 -5.32
N PHE A 120 -1.56 14.64 -6.40
CA PHE A 120 -0.09 14.54 -6.42
C PHE A 120 0.59 15.90 -6.20
N VAL A 121 1.63 15.90 -5.37
CA VAL A 121 2.56 17.03 -5.25
C VAL A 121 3.58 16.95 -6.39
N LEU A 122 3.90 18.08 -7.02
CA LEU A 122 4.81 18.15 -8.17
C LEU A 122 6.21 17.59 -7.88
N GLU A 123 6.70 17.76 -6.65
CA GLU A 123 7.97 17.16 -6.20
C GLU A 123 8.01 15.64 -6.32
N LEU A 124 6.87 14.96 -6.17
CA LEU A 124 6.81 13.50 -6.28
C LEU A 124 7.01 13.03 -7.72
N ILE A 125 6.46 13.75 -8.70
CA ILE A 125 6.64 13.42 -10.13
C ILE A 125 8.12 13.62 -10.52
N LEU A 126 8.72 14.71 -10.04
CA LEU A 126 10.13 15.03 -10.27
C LEU A 126 11.09 14.06 -9.55
N CYS A 127 10.71 13.55 -8.37
CA CYS A 127 11.52 12.58 -7.63
C CYS A 127 11.59 11.24 -8.35
N GLN A 128 10.48 10.76 -8.93
CA GLN A 128 10.46 9.49 -9.68
C GLN A 128 11.27 9.56 -10.97
N THR A 129 11.20 10.67 -11.70
CA THR A 129 11.94 10.82 -12.95
C THR A 129 13.44 10.97 -12.71
N LYS A 130 13.85 11.62 -11.61
CA LYS A 130 15.26 11.68 -11.18
C LYS A 130 15.83 10.37 -10.63
N LEU A 131 14.99 9.41 -10.25
CA LEU A 131 15.43 8.07 -9.85
C LEU A 131 15.60 7.14 -11.06
N ALA A 132 14.97 7.46 -12.18
CA ALA A 132 15.01 6.67 -13.41
C ALA A 132 16.16 7.05 -14.37
N PHE A 133 16.83 8.19 -14.14
CA PHE A 133 17.98 8.70 -14.92
C PHE A 133 19.12 9.08 -13.99
#